data_AF-A0A2R6EJU0-F1
#
_entry.id   AF-A0A2R6EJU0-F1
#
_cell.length_a   1.000
_cell.length_b   1.000
_cell.length_c   1.000
_cell.angle_alpha   90.00
_cell.angle_beta   90.00
_cell.angle_gamma   90.00
#
_symmetry.space_group_name_H-M   'P 1'
#
loop_
_entity.id
_entity.type
_entity.pdbx_description
1 polymer ?
#
loop_
_entity_poly.entity_id
_entity_poly.type
_entity_poly.pdbx_seq_one_letter_code
_entity_poly.pdbx_strand_id
1 'polypeptide(L)'
;MRVLADGERRAVLAYLFDRRSDEPVAVGDLATLLADSDEHHRQTLTALCHTHLPKLDDAGLVSFERSDRTVSLADTDPLVTDALEAADAL
;
A
#
# COMPACT_ATOMS: atom_id res chain seq x y z
N MET A 1 -2.13 0.79 17.63
CA MET A 1 -2.18 1.06 16.17
C MET A 1 -2.63 -0.21 15.45
N ARG A 2 -3.80 -0.23 14.78
CA ARG A 2 -4.34 -1.42 14.09
C ARG A 2 -4.11 -1.39 12.56
N VAL A 3 -3.41 -0.37 12.06
CA VAL A 3 -3.19 -0.17 10.62
C VAL A 3 -2.32 -1.29 10.02
N LEU A 4 -1.34 -1.83 10.75
CA LEU A 4 -0.47 -2.92 10.28
C LEU A 4 -1.01 -4.35 10.52
N ALA A 5 -2.23 -4.51 11.04
CA ALA A 5 -2.76 -5.83 11.44
C ALA A 5 -3.37 -6.65 10.29
N ASP A 6 -3.21 -6.21 9.04
CA ASP A 6 -3.95 -6.71 7.88
C ASP A 6 -2.95 -7.05 6.77
N GLY A 7 -3.03 -8.28 6.27
CA GLY A 7 -2.04 -8.84 5.35
C GLY A 7 -1.91 -8.02 4.06
N GLU A 8 -3.03 -7.51 3.54
CA GLU A 8 -3.05 -6.73 2.30
C GLU A 8 -2.39 -5.36 2.49
N ARG A 9 -2.63 -4.67 3.62
CA ARG A 9 -1.93 -3.39 3.90
C ARG A 9 -0.43 -3.57 4.06
N ARG A 10 0.01 -4.67 4.70
CA ARG A 10 1.44 -4.98 4.82
C ARG A 10 2.05 -5.30 3.45
N ALA A 11 1.35 -6.07 2.62
CA ALA A 11 1.83 -6.42 1.28
C ALA A 11 1.95 -5.19 0.36
N VAL A 12 1.00 -4.24 0.43
CA VAL A 12 1.11 -2.96 -0.30
C VAL A 12 2.34 -2.18 0.14
N LEU A 13 2.55 -2.01 1.44
CA LEU A 13 3.71 -1.26 1.96
C LEU A 13 5.01 -1.97 1.58
N ALA A 14 5.12 -3.28 1.82
CA ALA A 14 6.32 -4.05 1.48
C ALA A 14 6.68 -3.93 0.00
N TYR A 15 5.68 -4.02 -0.89
CA TYR A 15 5.91 -3.82 -2.33
C TYR A 15 6.45 -2.41 -2.66
N LEU A 16 5.84 -1.37 -2.07
CA LEU A 16 6.28 0.01 -2.32
C LEU A 16 7.68 0.28 -1.76
N PHE A 17 8.03 -0.28 -0.60
CA PHE A 17 9.38 -0.18 -0.01
C PHE A 17 10.45 -0.94 -0.80
N ASP A 18 10.16 -2.17 -1.23
CA ASP A 18 11.11 -3.01 -1.97
C ASP A 18 11.45 -2.41 -3.34
N ARG A 19 10.49 -1.73 -3.97
CA ARG A 19 10.69 -1.06 -5.25
C ARG A 19 11.72 0.10 -5.18
N ARG A 20 12.03 0.61 -3.98
CA ARG A 20 13.01 1.69 -3.71
C ARG A 20 12.86 2.88 -4.69
N SER A 21 11.63 3.22 -5.06
CA SER A 21 11.28 4.28 -6.01
C SER A 21 10.05 5.05 -5.52
N ASP A 22 10.13 6.37 -5.58
CA ASP A 22 9.04 7.27 -5.22
C ASP A 22 8.02 7.45 -6.36
N GLU A 23 8.22 6.76 -7.49
CA GLU A 23 7.29 6.83 -8.62
C GLU A 23 5.93 6.23 -8.28
N PRO A 24 4.82 6.94 -8.55
CA PRO A 24 3.48 6.43 -8.32
C PRO A 24 3.21 5.11 -9.06
N VAL A 25 2.57 4.17 -8.37
CA VAL A 25 2.14 2.87 -8.87
C VAL A 25 0.65 2.90 -9.15
N ALA A 26 0.20 2.33 -10.27
CA ALA A 26 -1.22 2.20 -10.53
C ALA A 26 -1.85 1.19 -9.56
N VAL A 27 -3.00 1.54 -8.97
CA VAL A 27 -3.70 0.66 -8.04
C VAL A 27 -4.16 -0.64 -8.72
N GLY A 28 -4.38 -0.62 -10.03
CA GLY A 28 -4.65 -1.83 -10.82
C GLY A 28 -3.47 -2.82 -10.82
N ASP A 29 -2.24 -2.32 -10.81
CA ASP A 29 -1.05 -3.17 -10.77
C ASP A 29 -0.91 -3.82 -9.39
N LEU A 30 -1.16 -3.07 -8.32
CA LEU A 30 -1.24 -3.61 -6.95
C LEU A 30 -2.33 -4.67 -6.82
N ALA A 31 -3.51 -4.43 -7.38
CA ALA A 31 -4.58 -5.41 -7.37
C ALA A 31 -4.23 -6.68 -8.17
N THR A 32 -3.45 -6.55 -9.24
CA THR A 32 -2.96 -7.69 -10.03
C THR A 32 -1.95 -8.51 -9.23
N LEU A 33 -1.05 -7.83 -8.52
CA LEU A 33 -0.04 -8.48 -7.69
C LEU A 33 -0.65 -9.26 -6.52
N LEU A 34 -1.68 -8.71 -5.90
CA LEU A 34 -2.26 -9.23 -4.66
C LEU A 34 -3.40 -10.24 -4.87
N ALA A 35 -3.91 -10.38 -6.09
CA ALA A 35 -5.04 -11.25 -6.37
C ALA A 35 -4.61 -12.60 -6.97
N ASP A 36 -5.15 -13.68 -6.41
CA ASP A 36 -4.91 -15.04 -6.91
C ASP A 36 -5.85 -15.46 -8.06
N SER A 37 -6.79 -14.59 -8.47
CA SER A 37 -7.73 -14.83 -9.58
C SER A 37 -8.36 -13.54 -10.09
N ASP A 38 -8.97 -13.56 -11.28
CA ASP A 38 -9.69 -12.41 -11.86
C ASP A 38 -10.88 -11.92 -11.01
N GLU A 39 -11.58 -12.85 -10.34
CA GLU A 39 -12.66 -12.49 -9.42
C GLU A 39 -12.11 -11.80 -8.18
N HIS A 40 -11.04 -12.35 -7.60
CA HIS A 40 -10.33 -11.70 -6.49
C HIS A 40 -9.75 -10.35 -6.91
N HIS A 41 -9.27 -10.20 -8.15
CA HIS A 41 -8.69 -8.95 -8.64
C HIS A 41 -9.66 -7.77 -8.52
N ARG A 42 -10.91 -7.94 -8.94
CA ARG A 42 -11.92 -6.88 -8.82
C ARG A 42 -12.26 -6.55 -7.36
N GLN A 43 -12.31 -7.56 -6.50
CA GLN A 43 -12.58 -7.40 -5.08
C GLN A 43 -11.42 -6.67 -4.38
N THR A 44 -10.18 -7.11 -4.64
CA THR A 44 -8.95 -6.48 -4.15
C THR A 44 -8.83 -5.05 -4.64
N LEU A 45 -9.06 -4.76 -5.92
CA LEU A 45 -9.04 -3.39 -6.45
C LEU A 45 -10.04 -2.48 -5.72
N THR A 46 -11.26 -2.97 -5.49
CA THR A 46 -12.30 -2.25 -4.76
C THR A 46 -11.87 -2.00 -3.31
N ALA A 47 -11.36 -3.03 -2.64
CA ALA A 47 -10.88 -2.92 -1.27
C ALA A 47 -9.72 -1.92 -1.17
N LEU A 48 -8.75 -1.97 -2.08
CA LEU A 48 -7.61 -1.03 -2.14
C LEU A 48 -8.11 0.41 -2.23
N CYS A 49 -8.97 0.71 -3.21
CA CYS A 49 -9.47 2.07 -3.44
C CYS A 49 -10.32 2.63 -2.31
N HIS A 50 -11.13 1.79 -1.65
CA HIS A 50 -12.15 2.26 -0.71
C HIS A 50 -11.80 2.03 0.76
N THR A 51 -10.86 1.12 1.06
CA THR A 51 -10.56 0.71 2.44
C THR A 51 -9.08 0.82 2.77
N HIS A 52 -8.19 0.21 1.99
CA HIS A 52 -6.79 0.08 2.41
C HIS A 52 -6.00 1.35 2.13
N LEU A 53 -6.01 1.84 0.88
CA LEU A 53 -5.24 3.02 0.49
C LEU A 53 -5.69 4.30 1.21
N PRO A 54 -7.00 4.60 1.34
CA PRO A 54 -7.43 5.74 2.13
C PRO A 54 -6.96 5.70 3.59
N LYS A 55 -6.94 4.53 4.22
CA LYS A 55 -6.47 4.40 5.61
C LYS A 55 -4.95 4.52 5.75
N LEU A 56 -4.20 4.12 4.73
CA LEU A 56 -2.75 4.29 4.69
C LEU A 56 -2.36 5.75 4.43
N ASP A 57 -3.13 6.41 3.56
CA ASP A 57 -3.02 7.84 3.25
C ASP A 57 -3.36 8.71 4.46
N ASP A 58 -4.48 8.43 5.14
CA ASP A 58 -4.85 9.07 6.41
C ASP A 58 -3.78 8.87 7.51
N ALA A 59 -3.02 7.78 7.45
CA ALA A 59 -1.92 7.48 8.37
C ALA A 59 -0.58 8.11 7.93
N GLY A 60 -0.54 8.77 6.78
CA GLY A 60 0.66 9.40 6.21
C GLY A 60 1.73 8.39 5.76
N LEU A 61 1.37 7.13 5.50
CA LEU A 61 2.31 6.08 5.07
C LEU A 61 2.47 6.01 3.55
N VAL A 62 1.43 6.40 2.84
CA VAL A 62 1.38 6.47 1.37
C VAL A 62 0.74 7.78 0.96
N SER A 63 0.94 8.19 -0.29
CA SER A 63 0.18 9.25 -0.93
C SER A 63 -0.73 8.63 -1.97
N PHE A 64 -2.04 8.62 -1.74
CA PHE A 64 -3.03 8.01 -2.66
C PHE A 64 -3.80 9.06 -3.47
N GLU A 65 -3.55 9.13 -4.78
CA GLU A 65 -4.30 9.98 -5.71
C GLU A 65 -5.53 9.23 -6.27
N ARG A 66 -6.71 9.61 -5.81
CA ARG A 66 -7.98 8.96 -6.19
C ARG A 66 -8.37 9.21 -7.65
N SER A 67 -8.01 10.35 -8.20
CA SER A 67 -8.39 10.76 -9.57
C SER A 67 -7.69 9.88 -10.60
N ASP A 68 -6.38 9.71 -10.42
CA ASP A 68 -5.53 8.92 -11.31
C ASP A 68 -5.40 7.46 -10.88
N ARG A 69 -5.90 7.11 -9.70
CA ARG A 69 -5.76 5.78 -9.06
C ARG A 69 -4.31 5.34 -9.02
N THR A 70 -3.47 6.21 -8.47
CA THR A 70 -2.05 5.94 -8.26
C THR A 70 -1.69 6.10 -6.79
N VAL A 71 -0.68 5.36 -6.35
CA VAL A 71 -0.16 5.44 -4.98
C VAL A 71 1.36 5.43 -4.99
N SER A 72 1.97 6.29 -4.18
CA SER A 72 3.40 6.28 -3.90
C SER A 72 3.62 6.16 -2.39
N LEU A 73 4.86 5.86 -1.97
CA LEU A 73 5.23 6.11 -0.58
C LEU A 73 5.04 7.59 -0.27
N ALA A 74 4.58 7.89 0.94
CA ALA A 74 4.65 9.24 1.45
C ALA A 74 6.09 9.54 1.87
N ASP A 75 6.51 10.80 1.78
CA ASP A 75 7.70 11.31 2.47
C ASP A 75 7.44 11.21 3.98
N THR A 76 7.64 10.00 4.50
CA THR A 76 7.26 9.64 5.86
C THR A 76 8.42 10.00 6.80
N ASP A 77 8.09 10.40 8.03
CA ASP A 77 9.08 10.68 9.06
C ASP A 77 10.06 9.48 9.20
N PRO A 78 11.39 9.71 9.26
CA PRO A 78 12.40 8.65 9.34
C PRO A 78 12.10 7.59 10.42
N LEU A 79 11.47 7.99 11.52
CA LEU A 79 11.11 7.08 12.61
C LEU A 79 10.06 6.02 12.20
N VAL A 80 9.17 6.37 11.27
CA VAL A 80 8.16 5.46 10.73
C VAL A 80 8.77 4.53 9.70
N THR A 81 9.69 5.03 8.88
CA THR A 81 10.50 4.23 7.95
C THR A 81 11.29 3.16 8.69
N ASP A 82 11.97 3.52 9.78
CA ASP A 82 12.72 2.57 10.62
C ASP A 82 11.81 1.49 11.24
N ALA A 83 10.60 1.86 11.66
CA ALA A 83 9.64 0.91 12.25
C ALA A 83 9.08 -0.09 11.23
N LEU A 84 8.97 0.31 9.96
CA LEU A 84 8.51 -0.54 8.86
C LEU A 84 9.63 -1.48 8.38
N GLU A 85 10.87 -1.00 8.26
CA GLU A 85 12.03 -1.86 7.95
C GLU A 85 12.26 -2.91 9.06
N ALA A 86 12.08 -2.54 10.33
CA ALA A 86 12.15 -3.49 11.44
C ALA A 86 11.03 -4.54 11.42
N ALA A 87 9.86 -4.23 10.84
CA ALA A 87 8.73 -5.14 10.72
C ALA A 87 8.86 -6.15 9.57
N ASP A 88 9.73 -5.87 8.60
CA ASP A 88 10.03 -6.75 7.45
C ASP A 88 11.16 -7.75 7.76
N ALA A 89 11.96 -7.51 8.81
CA ALA A 89 13.08 -8.34 9.23
C ALA A 89 12.70 -9.56 10.12
N LEU A 90 11.42 -9.97 10.16
CA LEU A 90 10.88 -11.08 10.97
C LEU A 90 10.32 -12.21 10.10
#